data_AF-A0A3M1Z8G7-F1
#
_entry.id   AF-A0A3M1Z8G7-F1
#
_cell.length_a   1.000
_cell.length_b   1.000
_cell.length_c   1.000
_cell.angle_alpha   90.00
_cell.angle_beta   90.00
_cell.angle_gamma   90.00
#
_symmetry.space_group_name_H-M   'P 1'
#
loop_
_entity.id
_entity.type
_entity.pdbx_description
1 polymer ?
#
loop_
_entity_poly.entity_id
_entity_poly.type
_entity_poly.pdbx_seq_one_letter_code
_entity_poly.pdbx_strand_id
1 'polypeptide(L)'
;MKTIFFIRHAKSSWDNPGLRDHDRPLNKRGLRDAPFMAKLLKGKVGSVDGILTSSATRALTTARYFQKAFELPDTQFLIEPSIYEAYPEDVFEAIQLCPFEGDRLLVFGHNPTFTTIANYFTDEYISNVPTCGIFRVDSDIESWSDFSRHGGKLTDFFFPKQYF
;
A
#
# COMPACT_ATOMS: atom_id res chain seq x y z
N MET A 1 15.99 2.07 11.77
CA MET A 1 14.53 2.32 11.79
C MET A 1 13.98 2.35 10.38
N LYS A 2 13.00 1.49 10.09
CA LYS A 2 12.32 1.39 8.80
C LYS A 2 10.84 1.74 8.92
N THR A 3 10.28 2.32 7.86
CA THR A 3 8.89 2.78 7.79
C THR A 3 8.20 2.18 6.56
N ILE A 4 7.03 1.57 6.78
CA ILE A 4 6.20 1.04 5.70
C ILE A 4 4.89 1.81 5.66
N PHE A 5 4.49 2.24 4.47
CA PHE A 5 3.16 2.74 4.21
C PHE A 5 2.39 1.66 3.47
N PHE A 6 1.37 1.10 4.10
CA PHE A 6 0.47 0.16 3.46
C PHE A 6 -0.72 0.92 2.87
N ILE A 7 -0.92 0.78 1.56
CA ILE A 7 -1.96 1.46 0.81
C ILE A 7 -2.91 0.43 0.21
N ARG A 8 -4.15 0.39 0.71
CA ARG A 8 -5.21 -0.36 0.01
C ARG A 8 -5.49 0.34 -1.33
N HIS A 9 -5.59 -0.42 -2.41
CA HIS A 9 -5.92 0.11 -3.73
C HIS A 9 -7.12 1.09 -3.71
N ALA A 10 -7.11 2.07 -4.60
CA ALA A 10 -8.21 3.01 -4.76
C ALA A 10 -9.47 2.31 -5.31
N LYS A 11 -10.63 2.98 -5.23
CA LYS A 11 -11.92 2.36 -5.54
C LYS A 11 -11.95 1.81 -6.98
N SER A 12 -12.17 0.50 -7.12
CA SER A 12 -12.34 -0.19 -8.39
C SER A 12 -13.78 -0.13 -8.93
N SER A 13 -13.90 -0.30 -10.25
CA SER A 13 -15.16 -0.42 -10.99
C SER A 13 -15.68 -1.87 -10.95
N TRP A 14 -16.99 -2.00 -11.10
CA TRP A 14 -17.72 -3.25 -11.34
C TRP A 14 -18.57 -3.18 -12.62
N ASP A 15 -18.36 -2.14 -13.45
CA ASP A 15 -19.29 -1.78 -14.52
C ASP A 15 -19.23 -2.76 -15.71
N ASN A 16 -18.18 -3.58 -15.79
CA ASN A 16 -18.05 -4.64 -16.78
C ASN A 16 -18.05 -6.02 -16.09
N PRO A 17 -19.18 -6.75 -16.11
CA PRO A 17 -19.29 -8.05 -15.46
C PRO A 17 -18.47 -9.16 -16.14
N GLY A 18 -17.99 -8.94 -17.37
CA GLY A 18 -17.16 -9.90 -18.10
C GLY A 18 -15.66 -9.79 -17.80
N LEU A 19 -15.23 -8.79 -17.02
CA LEU A 19 -13.82 -8.66 -16.61
C LEU A 19 -13.50 -9.60 -15.47
N ARG A 20 -12.35 -10.27 -15.56
CA ARG A 20 -11.76 -11.01 -14.43
C ARG A 20 -11.48 -10.03 -13.29
N ASP A 21 -11.57 -10.49 -12.04
CA ASP A 21 -11.38 -9.60 -10.89
C ASP A 21 -10.03 -8.86 -10.94
N HIS A 22 -8.97 -9.58 -11.29
CA HIS A 22 -7.60 -9.06 -11.41
C HIS A 22 -7.48 -7.86 -12.37
N ASP A 23 -8.24 -7.89 -13.47
CA ASP A 23 -8.20 -6.87 -14.53
C ASP A 23 -9.09 -5.65 -14.25
N ARG A 24 -9.82 -5.64 -13.12
CA ARG A 24 -10.78 -4.57 -12.83
C ARG A 24 -10.07 -3.21 -12.68
N PRO A 25 -10.48 -2.19 -13.45
CA PRO A 25 -9.87 -0.87 -13.38
C PRO A 25 -10.39 -0.06 -12.18
N LEU A 26 -9.75 1.08 -11.93
CA LEU A 26 -10.29 2.10 -11.02
C LEU A 26 -11.57 2.72 -11.59
N ASN A 27 -12.51 3.09 -10.72
CA ASN A 27 -13.68 3.87 -11.12
C ASN A 27 -13.39 5.38 -11.03
N LYS A 28 -14.35 6.22 -11.42
CA LYS A 28 -14.22 7.70 -11.36
C LYS A 28 -13.76 8.21 -10.00
N ARG A 29 -14.27 7.62 -8.90
CA ARG A 29 -13.85 7.97 -7.55
C ARG A 29 -12.41 7.54 -7.28
N GLY A 30 -12.01 6.33 -7.67
CA GLY A 30 -10.63 5.85 -7.52
C GLY A 30 -9.62 6.71 -8.28
N LEU A 31 -9.97 7.11 -9.51
CA LEU A 31 -9.15 7.99 -10.36
C LEU A 31 -9.00 9.41 -9.80
N ARG A 32 -9.94 9.85 -8.95
CA ARG A 32 -9.83 11.11 -8.20
C ARG A 32 -9.04 10.93 -6.90
N ASP A 33 -9.38 9.90 -6.12
CA ASP A 33 -8.85 9.69 -4.77
C ASP A 33 -7.34 9.34 -4.81
N ALA A 34 -6.89 8.50 -5.75
CA ALA A 34 -5.50 8.06 -5.84
C ALA A 34 -4.48 9.21 -6.04
N PRO A 35 -4.59 10.08 -7.05
CA PRO A 35 -3.65 11.19 -7.22
C PRO A 35 -3.72 12.23 -6.09
N PHE A 36 -4.88 12.42 -5.47
CA PHE A 36 -5.01 13.29 -4.29
C PHE A 36 -4.21 12.74 -3.11
N MET A 37 -4.45 11.48 -2.75
CA MET A 37 -3.79 10.83 -1.61
C MET A 37 -2.29 10.66 -1.85
N ALA A 38 -1.86 10.45 -3.11
CA ALA A 38 -0.45 10.41 -3.48
C ALA A 38 0.27 11.74 -3.18
N LYS A 39 -0.30 12.87 -3.61
CA LYS A 39 0.25 14.21 -3.34
C LYS A 39 0.22 14.54 -1.85
N LEU A 40 -0.87 14.18 -1.16
CA LEU A 40 -0.99 14.35 0.28
C LEU A 40 0.13 13.62 1.02
N LEU A 41 0.36 12.34 0.71
CA LEU A 41 1.40 11.56 1.37
C LEU A 41 2.79 12.13 1.06
N LYS A 42 3.07 12.48 -0.21
CA LYS A 42 4.33 13.14 -0.61
C LYS A 42 4.61 14.40 0.22
N GLY A 43 3.60 15.26 0.40
CA GLY A 43 3.74 16.47 1.21
C GLY A 43 3.97 16.20 2.71
N LYS A 44 3.51 15.06 3.22
CA LYS A 44 3.69 14.67 4.64
C LYS A 44 5.05 14.03 4.93
N VAL A 45 5.57 13.22 4.00
CA VAL A 45 6.73 12.35 4.27
C VAL A 45 7.98 12.70 3.46
N GLY A 46 7.85 13.50 2.40
CA GLY A 46 8.97 13.97 1.58
C GLY A 46 9.46 12.95 0.54
N SER A 47 10.09 11.85 0.95
CA SER A 47 10.65 10.83 0.05
C SER A 47 10.36 9.41 0.53
N VAL A 48 10.41 8.48 -0.42
CA VAL A 48 10.35 7.02 -0.23
C VAL A 48 11.37 6.35 -1.15
N ASP A 49 11.74 5.12 -0.85
CA ASP A 49 12.85 4.42 -1.49
C ASP A 49 12.40 3.31 -2.46
N GLY A 50 11.12 2.92 -2.38
CA GLY A 50 10.56 1.91 -3.25
C GLY A 50 9.05 1.83 -3.19
N ILE A 51 8.48 1.22 -4.23
CA ILE A 51 7.10 0.79 -4.30
C ILE A 51 7.08 -0.71 -4.54
N LEU A 52 6.35 -1.42 -3.70
CA LEU A 52 5.98 -2.82 -3.87
C LEU A 52 4.47 -2.88 -4.10
N THR A 53 4.01 -3.49 -5.19
CA THR A 53 2.57 -3.50 -5.52
C THR A 53 2.08 -4.86 -5.98
N SER A 54 0.88 -5.23 -5.56
CA SER A 54 0.12 -6.30 -6.21
C SER A 54 0.00 -6.09 -7.72
N SER A 55 0.00 -7.19 -8.46
CA SER A 55 -0.16 -7.23 -9.92
C SER A 55 -1.56 -6.85 -10.43
N ALA A 56 -2.58 -6.83 -9.57
CA ALA A 56 -3.95 -6.48 -9.98
C ALA A 56 -4.04 -5.05 -10.50
N THR A 57 -4.80 -4.84 -11.58
CA THR A 57 -4.86 -3.59 -12.33
C THR A 57 -5.22 -2.39 -11.45
N ARG A 58 -6.16 -2.55 -10.51
CA ARG A 58 -6.54 -1.51 -9.54
C ARG A 58 -5.40 -1.12 -8.58
N ALA A 59 -4.62 -2.09 -8.10
CA ALA A 59 -3.50 -1.84 -7.20
C ALA A 59 -2.35 -1.18 -7.97
N LEU A 60 -1.99 -1.76 -9.12
CA LEU A 60 -0.96 -1.24 -10.02
C LEU A 60 -1.25 0.20 -10.46
N THR A 61 -2.49 0.47 -10.90
CA THR A 61 -2.89 1.83 -11.32
C THR A 61 -2.82 2.81 -10.15
N THR A 62 -3.24 2.39 -8.94
CA THR A 62 -3.10 3.22 -7.73
C THR A 62 -1.62 3.51 -7.47
N ALA A 63 -0.76 2.50 -7.48
CA ALA A 63 0.68 2.61 -7.26
C ALA A 63 1.37 3.54 -8.26
N ARG A 64 0.97 3.51 -9.55
CA ARG A 64 1.52 4.41 -10.58
C ARG A 64 1.22 5.89 -10.31
N TYR A 65 0.09 6.23 -9.70
CA TYR A 65 -0.16 7.62 -9.25
C TYR A 65 0.81 8.05 -8.16
N PHE A 66 1.16 7.13 -7.24
CA PHE A 66 2.15 7.40 -6.19
C PHE A 66 3.56 7.47 -6.76
N GLN A 67 3.96 6.54 -7.64
CA GLN A 67 5.24 6.58 -8.34
C GLN A 67 5.45 7.94 -9.01
N LYS A 68 4.44 8.44 -9.73
CA LYS A 68 4.49 9.75 -10.38
C LYS A 68 4.60 10.90 -9.37
N ALA A 69 3.84 10.86 -8.27
CA ALA A 69 3.87 11.94 -7.26
C ALA A 69 5.20 11.98 -6.47
N PHE A 70 5.82 10.82 -6.26
CA PHE A 70 7.12 10.71 -5.60
C PHE A 70 8.31 10.84 -6.55
N GLU A 71 8.06 10.89 -7.86
CA GLU A 71 9.07 10.99 -8.92
C GLU A 71 10.04 9.81 -8.91
N LEU A 72 9.53 8.61 -8.61
CA LEU A 72 10.34 7.39 -8.53
C LEU A 72 10.61 6.81 -9.94
N PRO A 73 11.85 6.42 -10.25
CA PRO A 73 12.18 5.65 -11.44
C PRO A 73 11.57 4.24 -11.40
N ASP A 74 11.49 3.57 -12.56
CA ASP A 74 10.99 2.19 -12.63
C ASP A 74 11.87 1.18 -11.87
N THR A 75 13.15 1.49 -11.65
CA THR A 75 14.05 0.68 -10.81
C THR A 75 13.62 0.65 -9.34
N GLN A 76 12.78 1.59 -8.90
CA GLN A 76 12.21 1.66 -7.55
C GLN A 76 10.73 1.22 -7.53
N PHE A 77 10.29 0.46 -8.54
CA PHE A 77 8.91 0.01 -8.68
C PHE A 77 8.87 -1.51 -8.95
N LEU A 78 8.51 -2.29 -7.94
CA LEU A 78 8.43 -3.74 -8.02
C LEU A 78 6.97 -4.21 -8.01
N ILE A 79 6.62 -5.01 -9.01
CA ILE A 79 5.33 -5.71 -9.08
C ILE A 79 5.52 -7.09 -8.46
N GLU A 80 4.74 -7.37 -7.42
CA GLU A 80 4.76 -8.64 -6.70
C GLU A 80 3.39 -9.34 -6.82
N PRO A 81 3.28 -10.36 -7.68
CA PRO A 81 2.06 -11.13 -7.84
C PRO A 81 1.53 -11.76 -6.55
N SER A 82 2.39 -12.14 -5.59
CA SER A 82 1.98 -12.80 -4.35
C SER A 82 1.08 -11.94 -3.45
N ILE A 83 1.07 -10.61 -3.63
CA ILE A 83 0.22 -9.68 -2.86
C ILE A 83 -1.27 -9.74 -3.30
N TYR A 84 -1.57 -10.31 -4.47
CA TYR A 84 -2.96 -10.51 -4.91
C TYR A 84 -3.59 -11.73 -4.21
N GLU A 85 -4.76 -11.54 -3.57
CA GLU A 85 -5.43 -12.60 -2.78
C GLU A 85 -4.57 -13.19 -1.65
N ALA A 86 -3.60 -12.41 -1.18
CA ALA A 86 -2.61 -12.75 -0.16
C ALA A 86 -3.21 -12.93 1.25
N TYR A 87 -2.60 -13.79 2.05
CA TYR A 87 -2.61 -13.71 3.50
C TYR A 87 -1.56 -12.70 3.99
N PRO A 88 -1.64 -12.22 5.25
CA PRO A 88 -0.66 -11.28 5.80
C PRO A 88 0.79 -11.77 5.66
N GLU A 89 1.01 -13.06 5.84
CA GLU A 89 2.30 -13.72 5.77
C GLU A 89 2.93 -13.61 4.37
N ASP A 90 2.13 -13.75 3.30
CA ASP A 90 2.62 -13.57 1.93
C ASP A 90 3.07 -12.13 1.68
N VAL A 91 2.39 -11.14 2.29
CA VAL A 91 2.78 -9.72 2.20
C VAL A 91 4.07 -9.46 2.98
N PHE A 92 4.26 -10.10 4.13
CA PHE A 92 5.50 -9.97 4.90
C PHE A 92 6.68 -10.60 4.18
N GLU A 93 6.51 -11.81 3.62
CA GLU A 93 7.54 -12.44 2.80
C GLU A 93 7.92 -11.57 1.60
N ALA A 94 6.94 -11.00 0.90
CA ALA A 94 7.17 -10.07 -0.19
C ALA A 94 7.99 -8.82 0.24
N ILE A 95 7.76 -8.29 1.44
CA ILE A 95 8.53 -7.17 1.99
C ILE A 95 9.95 -7.62 2.34
N GLN A 96 10.09 -8.77 3.00
CA GLN A 96 11.38 -9.33 3.44
C GLN A 96 12.31 -9.66 2.27
N LEU A 97 11.73 -10.08 1.14
CA LEU A 97 12.47 -10.46 -0.07
C LEU A 97 12.64 -9.30 -1.07
N CYS A 98 12.08 -8.12 -0.79
CA CYS A 98 12.18 -7.01 -1.74
C CYS A 98 13.64 -6.49 -1.83
N PRO A 99 14.09 -6.05 -3.02
CA PRO A 99 15.48 -5.66 -3.25
C PRO A 99 15.81 -4.23 -2.79
N PHE A 100 14.85 -3.53 -2.16
CA PHE A 100 15.05 -2.14 -1.78
C PHE A 100 15.84 -2.05 -0.48
N GLU A 101 16.94 -1.29 -0.42
CA GLU A 101 17.75 -1.18 0.81
C GLU A 101 17.35 0.00 1.71
N GLY A 102 16.60 0.96 1.15
CA GLY A 102 16.20 2.18 1.86
C GLY A 102 15.27 1.94 3.04
N ASP A 103 14.86 3.03 3.69
CA ASP A 103 14.14 2.98 4.96
C ASP A 103 12.64 3.18 4.81
N ARG A 104 12.15 3.55 3.63
CA ARG A 104 10.74 3.91 3.42
C ARG A 104 10.16 3.18 2.23
N LEU A 105 9.21 2.29 2.49
CA LEU A 105 8.57 1.46 1.46
C LEU A 105 7.08 1.78 1.35
N LEU A 106 6.57 1.94 0.12
CA LEU A 106 5.13 1.96 -0.14
C LEU A 106 4.69 0.56 -0.59
N VAL A 107 3.69 -0.03 0.07
CA VAL A 107 3.17 -1.37 -0.24
C VAL A 107 1.70 -1.28 -0.65
N PHE A 108 1.35 -1.70 -1.86
CA PHE A 108 0.00 -1.62 -2.41
C PHE A 108 -0.68 -2.99 -2.50
N GLY A 109 -1.86 -3.11 -1.89
CA GLY A 109 -2.56 -4.38 -1.83
C GLY A 109 -4.06 -4.24 -1.53
N HIS A 110 -4.60 -5.26 -0.87
CA HIS A 110 -6.04 -5.51 -0.82
C HIS A 110 -6.55 -5.78 0.60
N ASN A 111 -7.86 -5.63 0.77
CA ASN A 111 -8.56 -6.20 1.92
C ASN A 111 -9.03 -7.62 1.57
N PRO A 112 -9.23 -8.50 2.57
CA PRO A 112 -9.18 -8.23 4.01
C PRO A 112 -7.77 -8.09 4.59
N THR A 113 -6.76 -8.57 3.88
CA THR A 113 -5.35 -8.69 4.31
C THR A 113 -4.80 -7.43 4.95
N PHE A 114 -4.95 -6.26 4.32
CA PHE A 114 -4.41 -5.00 4.86
C PHE A 114 -5.12 -4.54 6.13
N THR A 115 -6.39 -4.88 6.30
CA THR A 115 -7.08 -4.62 7.57
C THR A 115 -6.55 -5.54 8.67
N THR A 116 -6.29 -6.82 8.36
CA THR A 116 -5.65 -7.74 9.31
C THR A 116 -4.25 -7.25 9.69
N ILE A 117 -3.42 -6.89 8.70
CA ILE A 117 -2.06 -6.36 8.93
C ILE A 117 -2.11 -5.11 9.81
N ALA A 118 -3.00 -4.16 9.53
CA ALA A 118 -3.11 -2.95 10.33
C ALA A 118 -3.32 -3.27 11.82
N ASN A 119 -4.21 -4.22 12.13
CA ASN A 119 -4.50 -4.65 13.49
C ASN A 119 -3.35 -5.42 14.17
N TYR A 120 -2.32 -5.86 13.46
CA TYR A 120 -1.12 -6.41 14.11
C TYR A 120 -0.24 -5.33 14.74
N PHE A 121 -0.35 -4.07 14.28
CA PHE A 121 0.54 -2.98 14.68
C PHE A 121 -0.14 -1.90 15.52
N THR A 122 -1.38 -2.11 15.97
CA THR A 122 -2.12 -1.15 16.80
C THR A 122 -2.88 -1.87 17.90
N ASP A 123 -3.07 -1.19 19.03
CA ASP A 123 -3.97 -1.64 20.11
C ASP A 123 -5.44 -1.28 19.83
N GLU A 124 -5.68 -0.36 18.90
CA GLU A 124 -7.03 0.06 18.50
C GLU A 124 -7.60 -0.85 17.40
N TYR A 125 -8.82 -1.34 17.59
CA TYR A 125 -9.45 -2.18 16.59
C TYR A 125 -9.85 -1.39 15.33
N ILE A 126 -9.21 -1.72 14.20
CA ILE A 126 -9.55 -1.18 12.88
C ILE A 126 -10.46 -2.17 12.17
N SER A 127 -11.74 -1.81 12.04
CA SER A 127 -12.73 -2.67 11.39
C SER A 127 -12.57 -2.78 9.88
N ASN A 128 -12.04 -1.75 9.21
CA ASN A 128 -11.78 -1.76 7.78
C ASN A 128 -10.83 -0.63 7.36
N VAL A 129 -9.74 -1.00 6.66
CA VAL A 129 -8.95 -0.05 5.88
C VAL A 129 -9.73 0.34 4.61
N PRO A 130 -10.17 1.60 4.44
CA PRO A 130 -10.96 2.01 3.28
C PRO A 130 -10.13 2.02 1.99
N THR A 131 -10.78 2.07 0.82
CA THR A 131 -10.07 2.18 -0.46
C THR A 131 -9.25 3.46 -0.51
N CYS A 132 -8.01 3.36 -1.00
CA CYS A 132 -7.00 4.42 -0.94
C CYS A 132 -6.67 4.87 0.49
N GLY A 133 -6.99 4.06 1.50
CA GLY A 133 -6.53 4.23 2.87
C GLY A 133 -5.05 3.86 2.98
N ILE A 134 -4.32 4.65 3.76
CA ILE A 134 -2.88 4.56 3.98
C ILE A 134 -2.66 4.44 5.48
N PHE A 135 -2.04 3.37 5.96
CA PHE A 135 -1.52 3.33 7.31
C PHE A 135 -0.01 3.22 7.30
N ARG A 136 0.63 3.92 8.23
CA ARG A 136 2.08 3.93 8.41
C ARG A 136 2.44 3.01 9.57
N VAL A 137 3.42 2.14 9.36
CA VAL A 137 4.06 1.33 10.39
C VAL A 137 5.52 1.74 10.50
N ASP A 138 5.95 2.14 11.69
CA ASP A 138 7.37 2.37 12.00
C ASP A 138 7.91 1.18 12.78
N SER A 139 9.04 0.62 12.36
CA SER A 139 9.69 -0.54 12.96
C SER A 139 11.16 -0.28 13.25
N ASP A 140 11.62 -0.71 14.42
CA ASP A 140 13.02 -0.62 14.83
C ASP A 140 13.82 -1.82 14.35
N ILE A 141 13.91 -1.94 13.02
CA ILE A 141 14.71 -2.94 12.31
C ILE A 141 15.73 -2.24 11.42
N GLU A 142 16.79 -2.97 11.08
CA GLU A 142 17.89 -2.50 10.21
C GLU A 142 17.77 -3.05 8.77
N SER A 143 17.10 -4.18 8.58
CA SER A 143 16.87 -4.81 7.26
C SER A 143 15.39 -5.17 7.08
N TRP A 144 14.88 -5.10 5.84
CA TRP A 144 13.51 -5.55 5.55
C TRP A 144 13.32 -7.05 5.81
N SER A 145 14.39 -7.85 5.71
CA SER A 145 14.38 -9.28 6.06
C SER A 145 13.91 -9.55 7.48
N ASP A 146 14.03 -8.57 8.37
CA ASP A 146 13.68 -8.68 9.78
C ASP A 146 12.26 -8.16 10.07
N PHE A 147 11.56 -7.60 9.06
CA PHE A 147 10.21 -7.09 9.22
C PHE A 147 9.24 -8.24 9.53
N SER A 148 8.43 -8.10 10.58
CA SER A 148 7.48 -9.13 11.00
C SER A 148 6.27 -8.51 11.67
N ARG A 149 5.23 -9.31 11.89
CA ARG A 149 4.02 -8.90 12.63
C ARG A 149 4.25 -8.45 14.08
N HIS A 150 5.44 -8.70 14.64
CA HIS A 150 5.78 -8.36 16.02
C HIS A 150 6.74 -7.16 16.14
N GLY A 151 7.20 -6.62 15.00
CA GLY A 151 8.15 -5.52 14.94
C GLY A 151 7.52 -4.31 14.28
N GLY A 152 6.98 -3.40 15.07
CA GLY A 152 6.54 -2.09 14.61
C GLY A 152 5.31 -1.55 15.31
N LYS A 153 4.96 -0.31 14.99
CA LYS A 153 3.78 0.39 15.50
C LYS A 153 3.12 1.18 14.39
N LEU A 154 1.79 1.10 14.32
CA LEU A 154 0.99 1.95 13.46
C LEU A 154 0.99 3.36 14.04
N THR A 155 1.56 4.32 13.30
CA THR A 155 1.77 5.70 13.78
C THR A 155 0.87 6.72 13.09
N ASP A 156 0.40 6.43 11.89
CA ASP A 156 -0.48 7.32 11.13
C ASP A 156 -1.52 6.53 10.34
N PHE A 157 -2.72 7.10 10.18
CA PHE A 157 -3.79 6.52 9.35
C PHE A 157 -4.56 7.60 8.56
N PHE A 158 -4.44 7.57 7.24
CA PHE A 158 -5.03 8.54 6.32
C PHE A 158 -6.02 7.87 5.37
N PHE A 159 -7.13 8.52 5.06
CA PHE A 159 -8.04 8.05 4.02
C PHE A 159 -8.85 9.19 3.38
N PRO A 160 -9.34 9.01 2.13
CA PRO A 160 -9.94 10.09 1.34
C PRO A 160 -11.03 10.90 2.05
N LYS A 161 -11.95 10.23 2.77
CA LYS A 161 -13.09 10.86 3.45
C LYS A 161 -12.71 11.82 4.60
N GLN A 162 -11.45 11.85 5.02
CA GLN A 162 -10.98 12.84 5.99
C GLN A 162 -10.79 14.23 5.34
N TYR A 163 -10.79 14.31 4.01
CA TYR A 163 -10.42 15.52 3.27
C TYR A 163 -11.54 16.07 2.37
N PHE A 164 -12.60 15.28 2.13
CA PHE A 164 -13.79 15.68 1.37
C PHE A 164 -14.96 14.70 1.57
#